data_AF-A0A7C5NJ03-F1
#
_entry.id   AF-A0A7C5NJ03-F1
#
_cell.length_a   1.000
_cell.length_b   1.000
_cell.length_c   1.000
_cell.angle_alpha   90.00
_cell.angle_beta   90.00
_cell.angle_gamma   90.00
#
_symmetry.space_group_name_H-M   'P 1'
#
loop_
_entity.id
_entity.type
_entity.pdbx_description
1 polymer ?
#
loop_
_entity_poly.entity_id
_entity_poly.type
_entity_poly.pdbx_seq_one_letter_code
_entity_poly.pdbx_strand_id
1 'polypeptide(L)' 'MQPHEQEPAIRVLMMPRDTNPAGTIFGGVILSYIDQAGAEEAKLHGMDRRIATVAMKEVVFREPVY' A
#
# COMPACT_ATOMS: atom_id res chain seq x y z
N MET A 1 8.76 24.32 7.98
CA MET A 1 8.83 23.46 6.78
C MET A 1 7.41 23.37 6.25
N GLN A 2 7.17 23.82 5.01
CA GLN A 2 5.83 23.79 4.39
C GLN A 2 5.35 22.33 4.31
N PRO A 3 4.03 22.04 4.42
CA PRO A 3 3.55 20.69 4.17
C PRO A 3 3.75 20.42 2.68
N HIS A 4 4.75 19.61 2.36
CA HIS A 4 4.90 19.01 1.04
C HIS A 4 3.57 18.31 0.67
N GLU A 5 3.17 18.39 -0.59
CA GLU A 5 2.21 17.43 -1.15
C GLU A 5 2.60 16.03 -0.66
N GLN A 6 1.64 15.32 -0.06
CA GLN A 6 1.87 14.06 0.62
C GLN A 6 2.48 13.05 -0.36
N GLU A 7 3.80 12.90 -0.31
CA GLU A 7 4.48 11.86 -1.08
C GLU A 7 4.03 10.50 -0.53
N PRO A 8 3.68 9.55 -1.40
CA PRO A 8 3.32 8.21 -0.94
C PRO A 8 4.55 7.51 -0.38
N ALA A 9 4.39 6.81 0.74
CA ALA A 9 5.45 6.05 1.40
C ALA A 9 6.20 5.09 0.46
N ILE A 10 5.48 4.53 -0.54
CA ILE A 10 6.04 3.65 -1.58
C ILE A 10 5.40 3.95 -2.94
N ARG A 11 6.12 3.61 -4.01
CA ARG A 11 5.60 3.55 -5.39
C ARG A 11 6.00 2.22 -6.01
N VAL A 12 5.04 1.53 -6.62
CA VAL A 12 5.24 0.17 -7.14
C VAL A 12 4.63 0.08 -8.54
N LEU A 13 5.39 -0.52 -9.47
CA LEU A 13 4.89 -0.89 -10.79
C LEU A 13 4.15 -2.23 -10.69
N MET A 14 2.89 -2.27 -11.11
CA MET A 14 2.10 -3.49 -11.17
C MET A 14 2.48 -4.30 -12.42
N MET A 15 2.48 -5.62 -12.29
CA MET A 15 2.93 -6.54 -13.34
C MET A 15 1.78 -7.44 -13.80
N PRO A 16 1.86 -8.05 -15.01
CA PRO A 16 0.81 -8.95 -15.49
C PRO A 16 0.45 -10.11 -14.55
N ARG A 17 1.42 -10.60 -13.76
CA ARG A 17 1.18 -11.65 -12.75
C ARG A 17 0.25 -11.22 -11.61
N ASP A 18 0.08 -9.92 -11.41
CA ASP A 18 -0.74 -9.35 -10.34
C ASP A 18 -2.21 -9.17 -10.79
N THR A 19 -2.48 -9.40 -12.08
CA THR A 19 -3.82 -9.31 -12.67
C THR A 19 -4.69 -10.52 -12.30
N ASN A 20 -5.97 -10.26 -12.12
CA ASN A 20 -7.01 -11.29 -12.03
C ASN A 20 -7.49 -11.70 -13.44
N PRO A 21 -8.33 -12.75 -13.56
CA PRO A 21 -8.86 -13.17 -14.87
C PRO A 21 -9.64 -12.10 -15.64
N ALA A 22 -10.08 -11.02 -14.99
CA ALA A 22 -10.72 -9.88 -15.63
C ALA A 22 -9.73 -8.82 -16.16
N GLY A 23 -8.41 -9.05 -16.02
CA GLY A 23 -7.36 -8.16 -16.52
C GLY A 23 -7.08 -6.94 -15.64
N THR A 24 -7.64 -6.89 -14.42
CA THR A 24 -7.37 -5.82 -13.44
C THR A 24 -6.53 -6.36 -12.30
N ILE A 25 -5.79 -5.51 -11.59
CA ILE A 25 -4.98 -5.93 -10.44
C ILE A 25 -5.87 -6.51 -9.33
N PHE A 26 -5.46 -7.66 -8.78
CA PHE A 26 -6.13 -8.24 -7.62
C PHE A 26 -6.11 -7.28 -6.44
N GLY A 27 -7.27 -7.07 -5.80
CA GLY A 27 -7.37 -6.23 -4.60
C GLY A 27 -6.42 -6.69 -3.48
N GLY A 28 -6.21 -8.00 -3.32
CA GLY A 28 -5.27 -8.54 -2.34
C GLY A 28 -3.80 -8.13 -2.58
N VAL A 29 -3.40 -7.91 -3.84
CA VAL A 29 -2.07 -7.37 -4.17
C VAL A 29 -1.97 -5.90 -3.74
N ILE A 30 -3.00 -5.11 -3.99
CA ILE A 30 -3.03 -3.71 -3.55
C ILE A 30 -3.01 -3.62 -2.02
N LEU A 31 -3.80 -4.45 -1.33
CA LEU A 31 -3.82 -4.49 0.13
C LEU A 31 -2.46 -4.87 0.73
N SER A 32 -1.72 -5.80 0.10
CA SER A 32 -0.38 -6.18 0.58
C SER A 32 0.63 -5.04 0.44
N TYR A 33 0.48 -4.17 -0.56
CA TYR A 33 1.31 -2.97 -0.69
C TYR A 33 0.88 -1.86 0.27
N ILE A 34 -0.43 -1.72 0.57
CA ILE A 34 -0.89 -0.80 1.63
C ILE A 34 -0.30 -1.21 2.98
N ASP A 35 -0.24 -2.52 3.29
CA ASP A 35 0.40 -3.03 4.50
C ASP A 35 1.90 -2.64 4.56
N GLN A 36 2.63 -2.88 3.47
CA GLN A 36 4.05 -2.51 3.37
C GLN A 36 4.27 -0.99 3.49
N ALA A 37 3.42 -0.18 2.88
CA ALA A 37 3.48 1.28 3.01
C ALA A 37 3.34 1.71 4.47
N GLY A 38 2.39 1.12 5.21
CA GLY A 38 2.23 1.37 6.64
C GLY A 38 3.45 0.96 7.47
N ALA A 39 4.11 -0.15 7.08
CA ALA A 39 5.35 -0.58 7.71
C ALA A 39 6.52 0.40 7.46
N GLU A 40 6.67 0.93 6.25
CA GLU A 40 7.68 1.94 5.94
C GLU A 40 7.43 3.24 6.72
N GLU A 41 6.18 3.70 6.79
CA GLU A 41 5.81 4.86 7.61
C GLU A 41 6.12 4.64 9.10
N ALA A 42 5.82 3.46 9.66
CA ALA A 42 6.15 3.15 11.04
C ALA A 42 7.66 3.24 11.32
N LYS A 43 8.50 2.75 10.39
CA LYS A 43 9.97 2.84 10.50
C LYS A 43 10.44 4.29 10.51
N LEU A 44 9.88 5.16 9.67
CA LEU A 44 10.22 6.59 9.64
C LEU A 44 9.92 7.28 10.98
N HIS A 45 8.95 6.76 11.74
CA HIS A 45 8.59 7.24 13.07
C HIS A 45 9.37 6.57 14.22
N GLY A 46 10.50 5.92 13.94
CA GLY A 46 11.39 5.33 14.95
C GLY A 46 10.90 3.99 15.51
N MET A 47 10.11 3.26 14.72
CA MET A 47 9.79 1.85 15.01
C MET A 47 10.78 0.93 14.30
N ASP A 48 12.02 0.91 14.76
CA ASP A 48 13.13 0.09 14.23
C ASP A 48 13.10 -1.39 14.71
N ARG A 49 11.97 -1.86 15.26
CA ARG A 49 11.76 -3.21 15.81
C ARG A 49 10.57 -3.93 15.17
N ARG A 50 10.26 -5.15 15.64
CA ARG A 50 9.11 -5.98 15.20
C ARG A 50 7.80 -5.19 15.34
N ILE A 51 7.18 -4.87 14.21
CA ILE A 51 5.85 -4.27 14.12
C ILE A 51 4.85 -5.30 13.58
N ALA A 52 3.58 -5.11 13.91
CA ALA A 52 2.49 -5.87 13.34
C ALA A 52 1.32 -4.93 13.06
N THR A 53 0.69 -5.09 11.90
CA THR A 53 -0.54 -4.38 11.55
C THR A 53 -1.68 -4.92 12.40
N VAL A 54 -2.18 -4.10 13.32
CA VAL A 54 -3.28 -4.49 14.22
C VAL A 54 -4.62 -4.51 13.48
N ALA A 55 -4.86 -3.49 12.66
CA ALA A 55 -6.08 -3.36 11.90
C ALA A 55 -5.87 -2.45 10.68
N MET A 56 -6.58 -2.78 9.59
CA MET A 56 -6.90 -1.84 8.52
C MET A 56 -8.39 -1.51 8.65
N LYS A 57 -8.74 -0.23 8.77
CA LYS A 57 -10.12 0.17 9.07
C LYS A 57 -11.07 -0.13 7.90
N GLU A 58 -10.75 0.41 6.73
CA GLU A 58 -11.53 0.23 5.51
C GLU A 58 -10.65 0.57 4.30
N VAL A 59 -10.84 -0.17 3.21
CA VAL A 59 -10.28 0.16 1.89
C VAL A 59 -11.40 0.07 0.88
N VAL A 60 -11.67 1.18 0.20
CA VAL A 60 -12.68 1.26 -0.88
C VAL A 60 -11.95 1.38 -2.21
N PHE A 61 -12.04 0.34 -3.03
CA PHE A 61 -11.54 0.35 -4.41
C PHE A 61 -12.52 1.13 -5.29
N ARG A 62 -12.21 2.40 -5.57
CA ARG A 62 -13.08 3.28 -6.36
C ARG A 62 -13.06 2.94 -7.84
N GLU A 63 -11.91 2.52 -8.35
CA GLU A 63 -11.68 2.22 -9.76
C GLU A 63 -10.72 1.03 -9.89
N PRO A 64 -10.83 0.24 -10.97
CA PRO A 64 -9.86 -0.81 -11.27
C PRO A 64 -8.48 -0.24 -11.62
N VAL A 65 -7.44 -1.00 -11.30
CA VAL A 65 -6.06 -0.75 -11.73
C VAL A 65 -5.70 -1.76 -12.81
N TYR A 66 -4.91 -1.34 -13.81
CA TYR A 66 -4.51 -2.13 -14.98
C TYR A 66 -2.99 -2.24 -15.10
#